data_AF-A0A067KN75-F1
#
_entry.id   AF-A0A067KN75-F1
#
_cell.length_a   1.000
_cell.length_b   1.000
_cell.length_c   1.000
_cell.angle_alpha   90.00
_cell.angle_beta   90.00
_cell.angle_gamma   90.00
#
_symmetry.space_group_name_H-M   'P 1'
#
loop_
_entity.id
_entity.type
_entity.pdbx_description
1 polymer ?
#
loop_
_entity_poly.entity_id
_entity_poly.type
_entity_poly.pdbx_seq_one_letter_code
_entity_poly.pdbx_strand_id
1 'polypeptide(L)'
;MAPECAITGKASKESEVYSFGIVALEIACGKNPINLEEERDGDKISVVRWVWDLYGEGKQKLLEGADPRLDGDFDEQQLVCLMVVGVWCAHLDAKLRPSIRQAIQVLNFEAPLPVLPLKMPEPSYVSCI
;
A
#
# COMPACT_ATOMS: atom_id res chain seq x y z
N MET A 1 8.72 7.94 -1.52
CA MET A 1 8.30 9.34 -1.70
C MET A 1 7.04 9.36 -2.54
N ALA A 2 6.06 10.22 -2.20
CA ALA A 2 4.84 10.33 -3.00
C ALA A 2 5.15 10.90 -4.41
N PRO A 3 4.48 10.43 -5.46
CA PRO A 3 4.78 10.83 -6.84
C PRO A 3 4.62 12.35 -7.06
N GLU A 4 3.62 12.98 -6.44
CA GLU A 4 3.41 14.42 -6.54
C GLU A 4 4.48 15.24 -5.81
N CYS A 5 5.07 14.71 -4.73
CA CYS A 5 6.21 15.37 -4.07
C CYS A 5 7.48 15.32 -4.90
N ALA A 6 7.71 14.20 -5.60
CA ALA A 6 8.83 14.07 -6.52
C ALA A 6 8.78 15.13 -7.63
N ILE A 7 7.57 15.46 -8.08
CA ILE A 7 7.30 16.39 -9.18
C ILE A 7 7.28 17.85 -8.69
N THR A 8 6.64 18.12 -7.55
CA THR A 8 6.37 19.50 -7.09
C THR A 8 7.37 20.01 -6.06
N GLY A 9 8.15 19.13 -5.42
CA GLY A 9 9.06 19.47 -4.33
C GLY A 9 8.36 19.93 -3.03
N LYS A 10 7.02 19.86 -2.97
CA LYS A 10 6.23 20.33 -1.83
C LYS A 10 5.71 19.16 -1.02
N ALA A 11 5.99 19.15 0.28
CA ALA A 11 5.34 18.26 1.22
C ALA A 11 3.90 18.72 1.50
N SER A 12 2.98 17.77 1.54
CA SER A 12 1.58 17.97 1.95
C SER A 12 1.14 16.86 2.92
N LYS A 13 -0.01 17.05 3.59
CA LYS A 13 -0.58 16.03 4.48
C LYS A 13 -0.79 14.70 3.75
N GLU A 14 -1.22 14.77 2.50
CA GLU A 14 -1.48 13.61 1.65
C GLU A 14 -0.19 12.87 1.29
N SER A 15 0.92 13.58 1.14
CA SER A 15 2.24 12.96 0.90
C SER A 15 2.83 12.29 2.13
N GLU A 16 2.55 12.83 3.32
CA GLU A 16 2.90 12.19 4.59
C GLU A 16 2.06 10.91 4.77
N VAL A 17 0.77 10.94 4.43
CA VAL A 17 -0.10 9.75 4.42
C VAL A 17 0.42 8.69 3.44
N TYR A 18 0.87 9.09 2.25
CA TYR A 18 1.49 8.14 1.31
C TYR A 18 2.72 7.46 1.92
N SER A 19 3.60 8.25 2.54
CA SER A 19 4.83 7.74 3.15
C SER A 19 4.52 6.83 4.34
N PHE A 20 3.50 7.15 5.13
CA PHE A 20 2.95 6.27 6.16
C PHE A 20 2.46 4.94 5.56
N GLY A 21 1.72 4.99 4.45
CA GLY A 21 1.25 3.79 3.74
C GLY A 21 2.40 2.88 3.30
N ILE A 22 3.48 3.45 2.75
CA ILE A 22 4.68 2.69 2.40
C ILE A 22 5.27 1.99 3.62
N VAL A 23 5.48 2.72 4.72
CA VAL A 23 6.06 2.15 5.95
C VAL A 23 5.17 1.06 6.54
N ALA A 24 3.84 1.24 6.52
CA ALA A 24 2.90 0.23 6.96
C ALA A 24 3.04 -1.08 6.15
N LEU A 25 3.21 -0.97 4.83
CA LEU A 25 3.43 -2.13 3.96
C LEU A 25 4.81 -2.77 4.16
N GLU A 26 5.86 -1.97 4.35
CA GLU A 26 7.20 -2.48 4.69
C GLU A 26 7.17 -3.30 5.99
N ILE A 27 6.48 -2.80 7.02
CA ILE A 27 6.32 -3.48 8.31
C ILE A 27 5.53 -4.77 8.13
N ALA A 28 4.41 -4.73 7.40
CA ALA A 28 3.55 -5.90 7.21
C ALA A 28 4.23 -7.02 6.40
N CYS A 29 5.03 -6.64 5.40
CA CYS A 29 5.52 -7.58 4.38
C CYS A 29 7.01 -7.91 4.53
N GLY A 30 7.76 -7.18 5.36
CA GLY A 30 9.21 -7.31 5.49
C GLY A 30 9.98 -7.00 4.20
N LYS A 31 9.34 -6.33 3.23
CA LYS A 31 9.89 -6.01 1.91
C LYS A 31 10.28 -4.54 1.81
N ASN A 32 11.33 -4.26 1.06
CA ASN A 32 11.71 -2.88 0.72
C ASN A 32 10.65 -2.25 -0.22
N PRO A 33 10.44 -0.91 -0.20
CA PRO A 33 9.40 -0.24 -0.97
C PRO A 33 9.58 -0.38 -2.48
N ILE A 34 10.84 -0.45 -2.88
CA ILE A 34 11.30 -0.67 -4.24
C ILE A 34 12.18 -1.91 -4.16
N ASN A 35 11.64 -3.04 -4.58
CA ASN A 35 12.43 -4.24 -4.67
C ASN A 35 13.20 -4.20 -5.99
N LEU A 36 14.52 -3.97 -5.92
CA LEU A 36 15.39 -3.98 -7.10
C LEU A 36 15.78 -5.41 -7.52
N GLU A 37 15.49 -6.41 -6.69
CA GLU A 37 15.88 -7.80 -6.91
C GLU A 37 14.74 -8.66 -7.49
N GLU A 38 13.48 -8.26 -7.30
CA GLU A 38 12.31 -8.90 -7.89
C GLU A 38 11.92 -8.22 -9.22
N GLU A 39 12.80 -8.33 -10.22
CA GLU A 39 12.47 -7.95 -11.60
C GLU A 39 11.53 -9.03 -12.19
N ARG A 40 10.22 -8.76 -12.21
CA ARG A 40 9.34 -9.43 -13.17
C ARG A 40 9.29 -8.57 -14.42
N ASP A 41 9.81 -9.10 -15.52
CA ASP A 41 9.71 -8.53 -16.86
C ASP A 41 10.37 -7.15 -17.06
N GLY A 42 11.39 -6.82 -16.24
CA GLY A 42 12.13 -5.55 -16.31
C GLY A 42 11.46 -4.35 -15.63
N ASP A 43 10.26 -4.53 -15.07
CA ASP A 43 9.57 -3.49 -14.30
C ASP A 43 9.83 -3.67 -12.79
N LYS A 44 10.34 -2.60 -12.16
CA LYS A 44 10.49 -2.52 -10.70
C LYS A 44 9.11 -2.56 -10.05
N ILE A 45 8.72 -3.69 -9.48
CA ILE A 45 7.43 -3.81 -8.78
C ILE A 45 7.55 -3.09 -7.43
N SER A 46 6.76 -2.03 -7.24
CA SER A 46 6.66 -1.39 -5.92
C SER A 46 5.91 -2.31 -4.96
N VAL A 47 6.24 -2.24 -3.67
CA VAL A 47 5.52 -2.99 -2.63
C VAL A 47 4.02 -2.70 -2.67
N VAL A 48 3.63 -1.48 -3.04
CA VAL A 48 2.23 -1.08 -3.20
C VAL A 48 1.53 -1.90 -4.28
N ARG A 49 2.14 -2.02 -5.48
CA ARG A 49 1.56 -2.78 -6.59
C ARG A 49 1.44 -4.25 -6.22
N TRP A 50 2.51 -4.82 -5.64
CA TRP A 50 2.51 -6.22 -5.22
C TRP A 50 1.40 -6.51 -4.21
N VAL A 51 1.25 -5.71 -3.15
CA VAL A 51 0.18 -5.91 -2.16
C VAL A 51 -1.21 -5.67 -2.77
N TRP A 52 -1.33 -4.75 -3.73
CA TRP A 52 -2.59 -4.53 -4.46
C TRP A 52 -3.02 -5.77 -5.26
N ASP A 53 -2.07 -6.43 -5.93
CA ASP A 53 -2.33 -7.67 -6.66
C ASP A 53 -2.80 -8.78 -5.71
N LEU A 54 -2.13 -8.94 -4.55
CA LEU A 54 -2.58 -9.88 -3.50
C LEU A 54 -3.98 -9.54 -2.99
N TYR A 55 -4.28 -8.26 -2.79
CA TYR A 55 -5.62 -7.80 -2.39
C TYR A 55 -6.69 -8.21 -3.41
N GLY A 56 -6.39 -8.07 -4.71
CA GLY A 56 -7.26 -8.48 -5.81
C GLY A 56 -7.50 -9.99 -5.89
N GLU A 57 -6.54 -10.79 -5.45
CA GLU A 57 -6.63 -12.26 -5.36
C GLU A 57 -7.37 -12.75 -4.10
N GLY A 58 -7.56 -11.87 -3.11
CA GLY A 58 -8.40 -12.09 -1.93
C GLY A 58 -7.64 -12.31 -0.62
N LYS A 59 -8.39 -12.46 0.49
CA LYS A 59 -7.83 -12.49 1.86
C LYS A 59 -6.70 -13.50 2.04
N GLN A 60 -6.87 -14.73 1.57
CA GLN A 60 -5.86 -15.79 1.74
C GLN A 60 -4.54 -15.43 1.07
N LYS A 61 -4.61 -14.87 -0.14
CA LYS A 61 -3.42 -14.41 -0.87
C LYS A 61 -2.74 -13.24 -0.16
N LEU A 62 -3.51 -12.35 0.44
CA LEU A 62 -2.98 -11.23 1.21
C LEU A 62 -2.19 -11.72 2.44
N LEU A 63 -2.66 -12.76 3.12
CA LEU A 63 -1.95 -13.37 4.26
C LEU A 63 -0.61 -14.00 3.86
N GLU A 64 -0.50 -14.56 2.64
CA GLU A 64 0.79 -15.04 2.09
C GLU A 64 1.80 -13.89 1.91
N GLY A 65 1.33 -12.63 1.92
CA GLY A 65 2.17 -11.45 1.82
C GLY A 65 2.86 -11.02 3.12
N ALA A 66 2.61 -11.71 4.24
CA ALA A 66 3.21 -11.41 5.54
C ALA A 66 4.74 -11.44 5.51
N ASP A 67 5.39 -10.66 6.39
CA ASP A 67 6.82 -10.74 6.62
C ASP A 67 7.22 -12.18 7.00
N PRO A 68 8.09 -12.85 6.22
CA PRO A 68 8.52 -14.22 6.50
C PRO A 68 9.17 -14.39 7.88
N ARG A 69 9.72 -13.31 8.46
CA ARG A 69 10.35 -13.33 9.79
C ARG A 69 9.35 -13.44 10.93
N LEU A 70 8.06 -13.20 10.67
CA LEU A 70 6.99 -13.41 11.66
C LEU A 70 6.66 -14.90 11.84
N ASP A 71 7.04 -15.77 10.89
CA ASP A 71 6.86 -17.24 10.98
C ASP A 71 5.42 -17.67 11.35
N GLY A 72 4.42 -16.94 10.85
CA GLY A 72 3.01 -17.19 11.16
C GLY A 72 2.53 -16.67 12.52
N ASP A 73 3.40 -16.05 13.32
CA ASP A 73 3.06 -15.42 14.61
C ASP A 73 2.51 -14.00 14.42
N PHE A 74 1.31 -13.90 13.87
CA PHE A 74 0.58 -12.65 13.71
C PHE A 74 -0.93 -12.85 13.79
N ASP A 75 -1.65 -11.80 14.18
CA ASP A 75 -3.09 -11.78 14.08
C ASP A 75 -3.51 -11.50 12.63
N GLU A 76 -4.22 -12.45 12.01
CA GLU A 76 -4.66 -12.34 10.61
C GLU A 76 -5.48 -11.07 10.34
N GLN A 77 -6.33 -10.68 11.29
CA GLN A 77 -7.23 -9.55 11.11
C GLN A 77 -6.44 -8.23 11.16
N GLN A 78 -5.48 -8.12 12.08
CA GLN A 78 -4.56 -6.98 12.16
C GLN A 78 -3.68 -6.88 10.92
N LEU A 79 -3.12 -8.00 10.45
CA LEU A 79 -2.28 -8.01 9.25
C LEU A 79 -3.06 -7.57 8.01
N VAL A 80 -4.24 -8.16 7.78
CA VAL A 80 -5.10 -7.76 6.65
C VAL A 80 -5.49 -6.29 6.75
N CYS A 81 -5.85 -5.82 7.95
CA CYS A 81 -6.20 -4.41 8.16
C CYS A 81 -5.02 -3.48 7.83
N LEU A 82 -3.83 -3.80 8.34
CA LEU A 82 -2.62 -3.02 8.12
C LEU A 82 -2.27 -2.96 6.63
N MET A 83 -2.33 -4.09 5.91
CA MET A 83 -2.02 -4.15 4.49
C MET A 83 -3.05 -3.37 3.65
N VAL A 84 -4.35 -3.53 3.91
CA VAL A 84 -5.40 -2.81 3.18
C VAL A 84 -5.33 -1.31 3.44
N VAL A 85 -5.10 -0.87 4.69
CA VAL A 85 -4.91 0.55 5.02
C VAL A 85 -3.61 1.07 4.41
N GLY A 86 -2.53 0.28 4.41
CA GLY A 86 -1.27 0.64 3.77
C GLY A 86 -1.43 0.94 2.28
N VAL A 87 -2.15 0.06 1.55
CA VAL A 87 -2.49 0.26 0.14
C VAL A 87 -3.37 1.50 -0.06
N TRP A 88 -4.39 1.70 0.79
CA TRP A 88 -5.27 2.86 0.71
C TRP A 88 -4.53 4.19 0.92
N CYS A 89 -3.61 4.23 1.90
CA CYS A 89 -2.73 5.36 2.16
C CYS A 89 -1.74 5.61 1.02
N ALA A 90 -1.23 4.55 0.40
CA ALA A 90 -0.26 4.60 -0.70
C ALA A 90 -0.91 4.74 -2.09
N HIS A 91 -2.16 5.19 -2.16
CA HIS A 91 -2.85 5.42 -3.43
C HIS A 91 -2.09 6.45 -4.31
N LEU A 92 -1.94 6.20 -5.61
CA LEU A 92 -1.22 7.10 -6.52
C LEU A 92 -1.91 8.47 -6.64
N ASP A 93 -3.24 8.48 -6.77
CA ASP A 93 -4.05 9.70 -6.65
C ASP A 93 -4.15 10.16 -5.19
N ALA A 94 -3.58 11.33 -4.88
CA ALA A 94 -3.61 11.95 -3.55
C ALA A 94 -5.05 12.22 -3.04
N LYS A 95 -6.03 12.42 -3.92
CA LYS A 95 -7.43 12.69 -3.54
C LYS A 95 -8.16 11.46 -3.01
N LEU A 96 -7.68 10.26 -3.36
CA LEU A 96 -8.27 8.99 -2.94
C LEU A 96 -7.64 8.46 -1.65
N ARG A 97 -6.57 9.09 -1.18
CA ARG A 97 -5.93 8.76 0.10
C ARG A 97 -6.84 9.18 1.27
N PRO A 98 -6.87 8.41 2.36
CA PRO A 98 -7.57 8.81 3.57
C PRO A 98 -6.86 9.98 4.26
N SER A 99 -7.59 10.67 5.15
CA SER A 99 -6.91 11.41 6.21
C SER A 99 -6.25 10.45 7.20
N ILE A 100 -5.16 10.86 7.84
CA ILE A 100 -4.49 10.03 8.86
C ILE A 100 -5.43 9.60 9.98
N ARG A 101 -6.41 10.45 10.34
CA ARG A 101 -7.45 10.13 11.32
C ARG A 101 -8.31 8.96 10.88
N GLN A 102 -8.75 8.95 9.62
CA GLN A 102 -9.55 7.83 9.08
C GLN A 102 -8.73 6.54 9.05
N ALA A 103 -7.46 6.61 8.62
CA ALA A 103 -6.57 5.45 8.65
C ALA A 103 -6.45 4.85 10.06
N ILE A 104 -6.22 5.69 11.08
CA ILE A 104 -6.12 5.25 12.49
C ILE A 104 -7.43 4.63 12.97
N GLN A 105 -8.59 5.20 12.63
CA GLN A 105 -9.89 4.64 13.02
C GLN A 105 -10.09 3.22 12.46
N VAL A 106 -9.70 2.99 11.21
CA VAL A 106 -9.78 1.66 10.60
C VAL A 106 -8.77 0.70 11.24
N LEU A 107 -7.54 1.15 11.50
CA LEU A 107 -6.51 0.36 12.18
C LEU A 107 -6.92 -0.07 13.60
N ASN A 108 -7.66 0.77 14.31
CA ASN A 108 -8.22 0.45 15.62
C ASN A 108 -9.52 -0.37 15.56
N PHE A 109 -9.98 -0.76 14.37
CA PHE A 109 -11.28 -1.42 14.14
C PHE A 109 -12.50 -0.61 14.60
N GLU A 110 -12.36 0.70 14.68
CA GLU A 110 -13.45 1.64 15.00
C GLU A 110 -14.26 2.02 13.76
N ALA A 111 -13.77 1.68 12.56
CA ALA A 111 -14.41 1.91 11.27
C ALA A 111 -14.21 0.70 10.34
N PRO A 112 -15.11 0.46 9.37
CA PRO A 112 -14.98 -0.65 8.43
C PRO A 112 -13.78 -0.46 7.49
N LEU A 113 -13.24 -1.58 6.99
CA LEU A 113 -12.19 -1.56 5.97
C LEU A 113 -12.67 -0.84 4.70
N PRO A 114 -11.79 -0.06 4.04
CA PRO A 114 -12.12 0.55 2.77
C PRO A 114 -12.32 -0.54 1.70
N VAL A 115 -13.27 -0.31 0.80
CA VAL A 115 -13.43 -1.13 -0.41
C VAL A 115 -12.60 -0.47 -1.51
N LEU A 116 -11.51 -1.13 -1.89
CA LEU A 116 -10.62 -0.66 -2.95
C LEU A 116 -10.94 -1.39 -4.27
N PRO A 117 -10.61 -0.80 -5.43
CA PRO A 117 -10.64 -1.52 -6.70
C PRO A 117 -9.79 -2.80 -6.64
N LEU A 118 -10.30 -3.91 -7.18
CA LEU A 118 -9.58 -5.21 -7.20
C LEU A 118 -8.33 -5.21 -8.08
N LYS A 119 -8.19 -4.21 -8.96
CA LYS A 119 -7.00 -4.00 -9.78
C LYS A 119 -6.51 -2.59 -9.55
N MET A 120 -5.19 -2.43 -9.44
CA MET A 120 -4.57 -1.12 -9.29
C MET A 120 -4.91 -0.27 -10.54
N PRO A 121 -5.39 0.97 -10.37
CA PRO A 121 -5.57 1.87 -11.50
C PRO A 121 -4.22 2.16 -12.15
N GLU A 122 -4.11 1.98 -13.46
CA GLU A 122 -2.92 2.37 -14.22
C GLU A 122 -2.66 3.87 -14.04
N PRO A 123 -1.41 4.31 -13.78
CA PRO A 123 -1.08 5.72 -13.69
C PRO A 123 -1.43 6.40 -15.02
N SER A 124 -2.32 7.40 -14.99
CA SER A 124 -2.77 8.12 -16.18
C SER A 124 -1.67 8.91 -16.92
N TYR A 125 -0.44 8.92 -16.40
CA TYR A 125 0.71 9.60 -17.01
C TYR A 125 1.21 8.95 -18.32
N VAL A 126 0.78 7.73 -18.66
CA VAL A 126 1.23 7.00 -19.87
C VAL A 126 0.42 7.38 -21.13
N SER A 127 -0.59 8.25 -21.03
CA SER A 127 -1.40 8.68 -22.18
C SER A 127 -0.85 9.89 -22.95
N CYS A 128 0.38 10.34 -22.67
CA CYS A 128 1.01 11.49 -23.32
C CYS A 128 2.44 11.22 -23.81
N ILE A 129 2.73 10.02 -24.31
CA ILE A 129 3.93 9.73 -25.10
C ILE A 129 3.53 9.13 -26.44
#